data_AF-A0A8H6X5W6-F1
#
_entry.id   AF-A0A8H6X5W6-F1
#
_cell.length_a   1.000
_cell.length_b   1.000
_cell.length_c   1.000
_cell.angle_alpha   90.00
_cell.angle_beta   90.00
_cell.angle_gamma   90.00
#
_symmetry.space_group_name_H-M   'P 1'
#
loop_
_entity.id
_entity.type
_entity.pdbx_description
1 polymer ?
#
loop_
_entity_poly.entity_id
_entity_poly.type
_entity_poly.pdbx_seq_one_letter_code
_entity_poly.pdbx_strand_id
1 'polypeptide(L)'
;MYWGAVKHKYRLTAHTSTVDEMEQNMLACLDVVPLLTIRRFTNRSARFISAYDQGLLGSEAVWAAKRYPGHRTLPPTMAAMARAAHVDFTTVYSIRSIHSTATETQNTKI
;
A
#
# COMPACT_ATOMS: atom_id res chain seq x y z
N MET A 1 -7.78 -5.44 1.72
CA MET A 1 -7.48 -6.34 2.85
C MET A 1 -8.78 -6.96 3.32
N TYR A 2 -8.73 -8.17 3.90
CA TYR A 2 -9.91 -8.93 4.35
C TYR A 2 -10.85 -8.07 5.21
N TRP A 3 -10.31 -7.47 6.27
CA TRP A 3 -11.05 -6.59 7.16
C TRP A 3 -11.71 -5.39 6.47
N GLY A 4 -11.08 -4.84 5.42
CA GLY A 4 -11.68 -3.75 4.63
C GLY A 4 -12.92 -4.19 3.86
N ALA A 5 -12.91 -5.40 3.31
CA ALA A 5 -14.07 -5.96 2.62
C ALA A 5 -15.21 -6.27 3.61
N VAL A 6 -14.89 -6.85 4.77
CA VAL A 6 -15.85 -7.14 5.84
C VAL A 6 -16.49 -5.86 6.35
N LYS A 7 -15.69 -4.83 6.68
CA LYS A 7 -16.22 -3.52 7.11
C LYS A 7 -17.11 -2.88 6.06
N HIS A 8 -16.76 -2.99 4.78
CA HIS A 8 -17.61 -2.49 3.72
C HIS A 8 -18.96 -3.22 3.69
N LYS A 9 -18.97 -4.55 3.84
CA LYS A 9 -20.21 -5.34 3.94
C LYS A 9 -21.04 -4.96 5.16
N TYR A 10 -20.41 -4.84 6.32
CA TYR A 10 -21.07 -4.41 7.55
C TYR A 10 -21.70 -3.02 7.42
N ARG A 11 -21.07 -2.08 6.71
CA ARG A 11 -21.64 -0.75 6.45
C ARG A 11 -22.85 -0.75 5.53
N LEU A 12 -23.10 -1.84 4.80
CA LEU A 12 -24.25 -1.99 3.91
C LEU A 12 -25.45 -2.65 4.60
N THR A 13 -25.29 -3.18 5.81
CA THR A 13 -26.38 -3.81 6.55
C THR A 13 -27.23 -2.76 7.27
N ALA A 14 -28.42 -3.16 7.70
CA ALA A 14 -29.26 -2.31 8.54
C ALA A 14 -28.55 -1.96 9.86
N HIS A 15 -28.96 -0.84 10.45
CA HIS A 15 -28.49 -0.44 11.77
C HIS A 15 -29.01 -1.43 12.82
N THR A 16 -28.10 -1.93 13.66
CA THR A 16 -28.40 -2.85 14.77
C THR A 16 -28.53 -2.07 16.07
N SER A 17 -29.37 -2.53 17.00
CA SER A 17 -29.65 -1.80 18.25
C SER A 17 -29.04 -2.44 19.48
N THR A 18 -28.69 -3.72 19.39
CA THR A 18 -28.07 -4.49 20.48
C THR A 18 -26.68 -4.99 20.09
N VAL A 19 -25.84 -5.26 21.08
CA VAL A 19 -24.48 -5.79 20.86
C VAL A 19 -24.55 -7.20 20.25
N ASP A 20 -25.51 -8.02 20.68
CA ASP A 20 -25.68 -9.38 20.15
C ASP A 20 -26.03 -9.34 18.65
N GLU A 21 -26.92 -8.44 18.23
CA GLU A 21 -27.22 -8.23 16.81
C GLU A 21 -26.00 -7.74 16.02
N MET A 22 -25.19 -6.84 16.61
CA MET A 22 -23.95 -6.37 15.99
C MET A 22 -22.96 -7.53 15.77
N GLU A 23 -22.80 -8.39 16.77
CA GLU A 23 -21.91 -9.54 16.70
C GLU A 23 -22.38 -10.53 15.62
N GLN A 24 -23.65 -10.94 15.64
CA GLN A 24 -24.20 -11.84 14.63
C GLN A 24 -24.07 -11.28 13.22
N ASN A 25 -24.31 -9.99 13.05
CA ASN A 25 -24.15 -9.31 11.78
C ASN A 25 -22.69 -9.25 11.32
N MET A 26 -21.74 -9.02 12.25
CA MET A 26 -20.31 -9.08 11.96
C MET A 26 -19.88 -10.48 11.51
N LEU A 27 -20.33 -11.54 12.20
CA LEU A 27 -20.06 -12.93 11.84
C LEU A 27 -20.60 -13.26 10.44
N ALA A 28 -21.85 -12.87 10.15
CA ALA A 28 -22.42 -13.04 8.82
C ALA A 28 -21.60 -12.31 7.74
N CYS A 29 -21.12 -11.09 8.02
CA CYS A 29 -20.26 -10.33 7.10
C CYS A 29 -18.88 -10.98 6.89
N LEU A 30 -18.34 -11.68 7.91
CA LEU A 30 -17.08 -12.41 7.82
C LEU A 30 -17.21 -13.62 6.88
N ASP A 31 -18.32 -14.36 7.00
CA ASP A 31 -18.60 -15.58 6.22
C ASP A 31 -18.96 -15.30 4.76
N VAL A 32 -19.55 -14.13 4.47
CA VAL A 32 -19.90 -13.71 3.11
C VAL A 32 -18.68 -13.50 2.21
N VAL A 33 -17.49 -13.24 2.77
CA VAL A 33 -16.30 -12.94 1.97
C VAL A 33 -15.72 -14.23 1.37
N PRO A 34 -15.67 -14.37 0.03
CA PRO A 34 -15.22 -15.62 -0.59
C PRO A 34 -13.76 -15.93 -0.29
N LEU A 35 -13.44 -17.23 -0.15
CA LEU A 35 -12.06 -17.70 0.07
C LEU A 35 -11.08 -17.19 -0.99
N LEU A 36 -11.50 -17.11 -2.25
CA LEU A 36 -10.67 -16.56 -3.33
C LEU A 36 -10.26 -15.10 -3.05
N THR A 37 -11.16 -14.29 -2.51
CA THR A 37 -10.91 -12.90 -2.14
C THR A 37 -9.92 -12.81 -0.99
N ILE A 38 -10.06 -13.68 0.01
CA ILE A 38 -9.10 -13.80 1.13
C ILE A 38 -7.70 -14.11 0.57
N ARG A 39 -7.59 -15.12 -0.29
CA ARG A 39 -6.33 -15.52 -0.96
C ARG A 39 -5.72 -14.38 -1.77
N ARG A 40 -6.53 -13.58 -2.47
CA ARG A 40 -6.05 -12.40 -3.20
C ARG A 40 -5.47 -11.34 -2.26
N PHE A 41 -6.09 -11.11 -1.10
CA PHE A 41 -5.57 -10.18 -0.11
C PHE A 41 -4.27 -10.67 0.54
N THR A 42 -4.19 -11.94 0.95
CA THR A 42 -2.94 -12.50 1.50
C THR A 42 -1.81 -12.48 0.48
N ASN A 43 -2.10 -12.83 -0.79
CA ASN A 43 -1.09 -12.75 -1.86
C ASN A 43 -0.58 -11.32 -2.06
N ARG A 44 -1.47 -10.30 -1.97
CA ARG A 44 -1.04 -8.90 -2.06
C ARG A 44 -0.16 -8.51 -0.88
N SER A 45 -0.54 -8.87 0.35
CA SER A 45 0.26 -8.57 1.55
C SER A 45 1.62 -9.27 1.51
N ALA A 46 1.69 -10.52 1.05
CA ALA A 46 2.93 -11.29 0.95
C ALA A 46 4.00 -10.57 0.11
N ARG A 47 3.61 -9.85 -0.95
CA ARG A 47 4.56 -9.06 -1.76
C ARG A 47 5.20 -7.94 -0.98
N PHE A 48 4.39 -7.21 -0.21
CA PHE A 48 4.89 -6.12 0.62
C PHE A 48 5.75 -6.66 1.75
N ILE A 49 5.34 -7.77 2.40
CA ILE A 49 6.15 -8.45 3.41
C ILE A 49 7.51 -8.86 2.84
N SER A 50 7.53 -9.52 1.67
CA SER A 50 8.79 -9.93 1.01
C SER A 50 9.66 -8.75 0.60
N ALA A 51 9.07 -7.61 0.23
CA ALA A 51 9.83 -6.40 -0.09
C ALA A 51 10.45 -5.77 1.18
N TYR A 52 9.67 -5.66 2.26
CA TYR A 52 10.15 -5.13 3.54
C TYR A 52 11.21 -6.02 4.19
N ASP A 53 11.08 -7.34 4.07
CA ASP A 53 12.08 -8.31 4.52
C ASP A 53 13.44 -8.11 3.82
N GLN A 54 13.41 -7.60 2.58
CA GLN A 54 14.60 -7.23 1.80
C GLN A 54 15.07 -5.77 2.02
N GLY A 55 14.46 -5.05 2.97
CA GLY A 55 14.82 -3.68 3.34
C GLY A 55 14.32 -2.60 2.38
N LEU A 56 13.33 -2.89 1.52
CA LEU A 56 12.77 -1.88 0.62
C LEU A 56 11.92 -0.86 1.39
N LEU A 57 11.99 0.39 0.99
CA LEU A 57 11.13 1.47 1.48
C LEU A 57 9.70 1.35 0.92
N GLY A 58 8.75 2.08 1.52
CA GLY A 58 7.34 2.01 1.11
C GLY A 58 7.11 2.37 -0.37
N SER A 59 7.79 3.39 -0.87
CA SER A 59 7.77 3.82 -2.28
C SER A 59 8.34 2.76 -3.22
N GLU A 60 9.49 2.17 -2.87
CA GLU A 60 10.15 1.09 -3.60
C GLU A 60 9.29 -0.18 -3.65
N ALA A 61 8.69 -0.57 -2.52
CA ALA A 61 7.82 -1.72 -2.42
C ALA A 61 6.55 -1.54 -3.28
N VAL A 62 5.97 -0.33 -3.30
CA VAL A 62 4.83 0.00 -4.17
C VAL A 62 5.23 -0.08 -5.65
N TRP A 63 6.40 0.45 -6.01
CA TRP A 63 6.92 0.35 -7.38
C TRP A 63 7.10 -1.12 -7.80
N ALA A 64 7.75 -1.92 -6.95
CA ALA A 64 7.98 -3.34 -7.20
C ALA A 64 6.68 -4.12 -7.35
N ALA A 65 5.70 -3.88 -6.47
CA ALA A 65 4.39 -4.54 -6.51
C ALA A 65 3.58 -4.21 -7.79
N LYS A 66 3.76 -3.01 -8.34
CA LYS A 66 3.16 -2.60 -9.62
C LYS A 66 3.88 -3.21 -10.81
N ARG A 67 5.22 -3.22 -10.79
CA ARG A 67 6.06 -3.71 -11.89
C ARG A 67 6.01 -5.23 -12.04
N TYR A 68 5.89 -5.96 -10.93
CA TYR A 68 5.98 -7.41 -10.86
C TYR A 68 4.72 -8.05 -10.24
N PRO A 69 3.56 -7.95 -10.90
CA PRO A 69 2.28 -8.40 -10.33
C PRO A 69 2.11 -9.93 -10.30
N GLY A 70 3.05 -10.72 -10.84
CA GLY A 70 3.02 -12.19 -10.77
C GLY A 70 3.83 -12.75 -9.61
N HIS A 71 4.86 -12.02 -9.16
CA HIS A 71 5.78 -12.48 -8.13
C HIS A 71 5.14 -12.33 -6.75
N ARG A 72 5.22 -13.38 -5.91
CA ARG A 72 4.75 -13.36 -4.51
C ARG A 72 5.90 -13.05 -3.55
N THR A 73 7.08 -13.54 -3.90
CA THR A 73 8.37 -13.21 -3.28
C THR A 73 9.19 -12.48 -4.32
N LEU A 74 9.76 -11.34 -3.96
CA LEU A 74 10.60 -10.57 -4.87
C LEU A 74 11.99 -11.24 -4.93
N PRO A 75 12.49 -11.67 -6.11
CA PRO A 75 13.87 -12.09 -6.24
C PRO A 75 14.83 -10.93 -5.90
N PRO A 76 16.03 -11.21 -5.36
CA PRO A 76 16.99 -10.17 -4.98
C PRO A 76 17.36 -9.22 -6.13
N THR A 77 17.39 -9.73 -7.37
CA THR A 77 17.65 -8.93 -8.57
C THR A 77 16.55 -7.89 -8.82
N MET A 78 15.28 -8.25 -8.64
CA MET A 78 14.15 -7.32 -8.79
C MET A 78 14.07 -6.32 -7.63
N ALA A 79 14.49 -6.74 -6.43
CA ALA A 79 14.62 -5.85 -5.28
C ALA A 79 15.70 -4.77 -5.49
N ALA A 80 16.82 -5.13 -6.11
CA ALA A 80 17.85 -4.17 -6.50
C ALA A 80 17.32 -3.17 -7.56
N MET A 81 16.56 -3.65 -8.55
CA MET A 81 15.93 -2.78 -9.55
C MET A 81 14.93 -1.80 -8.93
N ALA A 82 14.18 -2.23 -7.93
CA ALA A 82 13.23 -1.37 -7.23
C ALA A 82 13.92 -0.23 -6.45
N ARG A 83 15.07 -0.52 -5.84
CA ARG A 83 15.91 0.48 -5.18
C ARG A 83 16.47 1.49 -6.18
N ALA A 84 17.00 1.02 -7.30
CA ALA A 84 17.50 1.89 -8.37
C ALA A 84 16.41 2.84 -8.90
N ALA A 85 15.20 2.32 -9.13
CA ALA A 85 14.07 3.12 -9.63
C ALA A 85 13.58 4.20 -8.64
N HIS A 86 13.87 4.06 -7.35
CA HIS A 86 13.53 5.09 -6.35
C HIS A 86 14.50 6.27 -6.36
N VAL A 87 15.79 6.01 -6.62
CA VAL A 87 16.82 7.05 -6.73
C VAL A 87 16.44 8.08 -7.80
N ASP A 88 15.84 7.64 -8.91
CA ASP A 88 15.40 8.52 -10.00
C ASP A 88 14.28 9.48 -9.56
N PHE A 89 13.33 9.04 -8.73
CA PHE A 89 12.24 9.89 -8.25
C PHE A 89 12.74 10.91 -7.20
N THR A 90 13.58 10.48 -6.25
CA THR A 90 14.15 11.36 -5.23
C THR A 90 15.16 12.36 -5.81
N THR A 91 15.92 11.97 -6.83
CA THR A 91 16.91 12.85 -7.48
C THR A 91 16.22 13.98 -8.24
N VAL A 92 15.14 13.68 -8.96
CA VAL A 92 14.35 14.70 -9.68
C VAL A 92 13.62 15.65 -8.72
N TYR A 93 13.11 15.16 -7.58
CA TYR A 93 12.47 16.02 -6.57
C TYR A 93 13.46 16.83 -5.72
N SER A 94 14.64 16.28 -5.41
CA SER A 94 15.71 17.00 -4.70
C SER A 94 16.27 18.15 -5.52
N ILE A 95 16.54 17.94 -6.81
CA ILE A 95 17.01 19.01 -7.71
C ILE A 95 15.94 20.11 -7.87
N ARG A 96 14.65 19.76 -7.98
CA ARG A 96 13.55 20.75 -8.01
C ARG A 96 13.42 21.55 -6.72
N SER A 97 13.63 20.93 -5.56
CA SER A 97 13.59 21.63 -4.27
C SER A 97 14.71 22.65 -4.12
N ILE A 98 15.92 22.36 -4.63
CA ILE A 98 17.09 23.25 -4.58
C ILE A 98 16.90 24.46 -5.52
N HIS A 99 16.30 24.26 -6.69
CA HIS A 99 16.00 25.38 -7.60
C HIS A 99 14.88 26.31 -7.09
N SER A 100 13.92 25.81 -6.31
CA SER A 100 12.85 26.62 -5.70
C SER A 100 13.38 27.56 -4.60
N THR A 101 14.38 27.14 -3.83
CA THR A 101 15.00 27.98 -2.79
C THR A 101 15.93 29.05 -3.38
N ALA A 102 16.49 28.80 -4.57
CA ALA A 102 17.37 29.76 -5.25
C ALA A 102 16.61 30.97 -5.85
N THR A 103 15.34 30.80 -6.21
CA THR A 103 14.49 31.89 -6.73
C THR A 103 13.95 32.81 -5.62
N GLU A 104 13.87 32.35 -4.37
CA GLU A 104 13.45 33.18 -3.24
C GLU A 104 14.58 34.09 -2.72
N THR A 105 15.84 33.63 -2.73
CA THR A 105 16.96 34.45 -2.21
C THR A 105 17.32 35.64 -3.11
N GLN A 106 16.90 35.65 -4.38
CA GLN A 106 17.13 36.77 -5.30
C GLN A 106 16.06 37.86 -5.22
N ASN A 107 14.94 37.63 -4.52
CA ASN A 107 13.82 38.58 -4.45
C ASN A 107 13.69 39.27 -3.07
N THR A 108 14.75 39.25 -2.26
CA THR A 108 14.84 39.93 -0.95
C THR A 108 16.04 40.88 -0.88
N LYS A 109 16.27 41.64 -1.96
CA LYS A 109 17.17 42.79 -2.00
C LYS A 109 16.59 43.88 -2.90
N ILE A 110 15.43 44.44 -2.51
CA ILE A 110 14.98 45.79 -2.88
C ILE A 110 14.31 46.38 -1.64
#